data_AF-A0A930XAX4-F1
#
_entry.id   AF-A0A930XAX4-F1
#
_cell.length_a   1.000
_cell.length_b   1.000
_cell.length_c   1.000
_cell.angle_alpha   90.00
_cell.angle_beta   90.00
_cell.angle_gamma   90.00
#
_symmetry.space_group_name_H-M   'P 1'
#
loop_
_entity.id
_entity.type
_entity.pdbx_description
1 polymer ?
#
loop_
_entity_poly.entity_id
_entity_poly.type
_entity_poly.pdbx_seq_one_letter_code
_entity_poly.pdbx_strand_id
1 'polypeptide(L)'
;MLENSLSTQYSELAELARTRHLEYPIENKEEFISQMTKSDSPVIFHGKAYEPIFATGLFPEFFFPITSESDLIHKALELIMSRGLIPCKSLQQ
;
A
#
# COMPACT_ATOMS: atom_id res chain seq x y z
N MET A 1 6.14 -21.19 7.11
CA MET A 1 7.18 -20.18 7.39
C MET A 1 7.25 -19.06 6.32
N LEU A 2 6.19 -18.83 5.52
CA LEU A 2 6.16 -17.76 4.51
C LEU A 2 5.77 -16.37 5.08
N GLU A 3 5.06 -16.34 6.21
CA GLU A 3 4.52 -15.11 6.82
C GLU A 3 5.60 -14.19 7.42
N ASN A 4 6.75 -14.74 7.83
CA ASN A 4 7.85 -13.97 8.45
C ASN A 4 8.77 -13.26 7.42
N SER A 5 8.81 -13.73 6.16
CA SER A 5 9.65 -13.13 5.11
C SER A 5 8.97 -11.91 4.47
N LEU A 6 7.67 -12.01 4.20
CA LEU A 6 6.87 -10.93 3.59
C LEU A 6 6.72 -9.73 4.53
N SER A 7 6.54 -9.98 5.83
CA SER A 7 6.43 -8.92 6.85
C SER A 7 7.71 -8.10 7.00
N THR A 8 8.88 -8.71 6.76
CA THR A 8 10.17 -7.99 6.76
C THR A 8 10.39 -7.22 5.46
N GLN A 9 9.98 -7.79 4.31
CA GLN A 9 10.18 -7.22 2.98
C GLN A 9 9.35 -5.96 2.70
N TYR A 10 8.21 -5.76 3.37
CA TYR A 10 7.33 -4.62 3.10
C TYR A 10 7.04 -3.77 4.34
N SER A 11 8.01 -3.71 5.26
CA SER A 11 8.02 -2.72 6.35
C SER A 11 7.81 -1.29 5.83
N GLU A 12 8.27 -0.99 4.61
CA GLU A 12 8.04 0.28 3.92
C GLU A 12 6.55 0.59 3.67
N LEU A 13 5.70 -0.41 3.41
CA LEU A 13 4.25 -0.19 3.22
C LEU A 13 3.58 0.17 4.54
N ALA A 14 3.99 -0.48 5.63
CA ALA A 14 3.48 -0.18 6.96
C ALA A 14 3.95 1.21 7.43
N GLU A 15 5.22 1.55 7.19
CA GLU A 15 5.75 2.88 7.47
C GLU A 15 5.04 3.96 6.65
N LEU A 16 4.75 3.69 5.38
CA LEU A 16 4.00 4.59 4.53
C LEU A 16 2.57 4.81 5.04
N ALA A 17 1.86 3.75 5.42
CA ALA A 17 0.52 3.89 5.99
C ALA A 17 0.54 4.72 7.28
N ARG A 18 1.52 4.50 8.15
CA ARG A 18 1.65 5.21 9.45
C ARG A 18 2.02 6.68 9.29
N THR A 19 2.94 7.01 8.39
CA THR A 19 3.35 8.41 8.13
C THR A 19 2.23 9.26 7.54
N ARG A 20 1.22 8.63 6.92
CA ARG A 20 0.07 9.31 6.33
C ARG A 20 -1.07 9.56 7.31
N HIS A 21 -1.02 8.97 8.51
CA HIS A 21 -2.06 9.12 9.54
C HIS A 21 -3.47 8.92 8.98
N LEU A 22 -3.66 7.87 8.18
CA LEU A 22 -4.95 7.58 7.55
C LEU A 22 -6.03 7.29 8.60
N GLU A 23 -7.22 7.81 8.35
CA GLU A 23 -8.42 7.60 9.16
C GLU A 23 -9.21 6.43 8.57
N TYR A 24 -9.41 5.38 9.37
CA TYR A 24 -10.14 4.17 8.98
C TYR A 24 -11.53 4.13 9.64
N PRO A 25 -12.55 3.52 8.98
CA PRO A 25 -12.49 2.92 7.65
C PRO A 25 -12.43 3.95 6.52
N ILE A 26 -11.83 3.58 5.40
CA ILE A 26 -11.81 4.38 4.16
C ILE A 26 -12.84 3.74 3.22
N GLU A 27 -13.95 4.41 2.99
CA GLU A 27 -15.14 3.81 2.36
C GLU A 27 -14.99 3.65 0.85
N ASN A 28 -14.26 4.54 0.20
CA ASN A 28 -14.13 4.59 -1.25
C ASN A 28 -12.79 5.17 -1.70
N LYS A 29 -12.55 5.07 -3.01
CA LYS A 29 -11.30 5.54 -3.63
C LYS A 29 -11.10 7.05 -3.53
N GLU A 30 -12.15 7.84 -3.61
CA GLU A 30 -12.07 9.30 -3.54
C GLU A 30 -11.59 9.75 -2.16
N GLU A 31 -12.14 9.13 -1.11
CA GLU A 31 -11.71 9.34 0.27
C GLU A 31 -10.24 8.95 0.45
N PHE A 32 -9.82 7.81 -0.09
CA PHE A 32 -8.42 7.38 -0.04
C PHE A 32 -7.47 8.38 -0.70
N ILE A 33 -7.81 8.85 -1.90
CA ILE A 33 -7.03 9.88 -2.61
C ILE A 33 -6.92 11.13 -1.74
N SER A 34 -8.06 11.61 -1.23
CA SER A 34 -8.13 12.81 -0.38
C SER A 34 -7.22 12.68 0.84
N GLN A 35 -7.30 11.57 1.58
CA GLN A 35 -6.47 11.37 2.77
C GLN A 35 -4.98 11.25 2.42
N MET A 36 -4.63 10.58 1.32
CA MET A 36 -3.24 10.40 0.90
C MET A 36 -2.59 11.69 0.39
N THR A 37 -3.35 12.58 -0.23
CA THR A 37 -2.88 13.87 -0.76
C THR A 37 -2.93 15.01 0.26
N LYS A 38 -3.56 14.83 1.43
CA LYS A 38 -3.51 15.81 2.54
C LYS A 38 -2.07 16.13 2.97
N SER A 39 -1.14 15.20 2.78
CA SER A 39 0.28 15.43 3.00
C SER A 39 0.97 15.71 1.67
N ASP A 40 1.57 16.90 1.55
CA ASP A 40 2.41 17.32 0.41
C ASP A 40 3.70 16.49 0.27
N SER A 41 3.91 15.51 1.15
CA SER A 41 5.06 14.62 1.05
C SER A 41 4.87 13.62 -0.11
N PRO A 42 5.93 13.23 -0.81
CA PRO A 42 5.87 12.15 -1.79
C PRO A 42 5.67 10.78 -1.12
N VAL A 43 5.07 9.85 -1.86
CA VAL A 43 5.00 8.43 -1.50
C VAL A 43 6.35 7.80 -1.84
N ILE A 44 7.10 7.37 -0.83
CA ILE A 44 8.37 6.66 -1.04
C ILE A 44 8.11 5.16 -1.11
N PHE A 45 8.46 4.53 -2.23
CA PHE A 45 8.33 3.09 -2.42
C PHE A 45 9.57 2.56 -3.15
N HIS A 46 10.25 1.55 -2.60
CA HIS A 46 11.53 1.04 -3.11
C HIS A 46 12.58 2.14 -3.37
N GLY A 47 12.67 3.12 -2.46
CA GLY A 47 13.62 4.24 -2.56
C GLY A 47 13.31 5.26 -3.67
N LYS A 48 12.15 5.13 -4.33
CA LYS A 48 11.69 6.09 -5.35
C LYS A 48 10.52 6.90 -4.81
N ALA A 49 10.55 8.20 -5.11
CA ALA A 49 9.46 9.12 -4.80
C ALA A 49 8.40 9.08 -5.89
N TYR A 50 7.14 8.95 -5.48
CA TYR A 50 5.97 8.98 -6.33
C TYR A 50 4.99 10.06 -5.84
N GLU A 51 4.31 10.70 -6.78
CA GLU A 51 3.20 11.59 -6.47
C GLU A 51 2.07 10.82 -5.78
N PRO A 52 1.50 11.30 -4.66
CA PRO A 52 0.43 10.59 -3.94
C PRO A 52 -0.79 10.29 -4.84
N ILE A 53 -1.16 11.21 -5.74
CA ILE A 53 -2.23 11.00 -6.71
C ILE A 53 -1.92 9.81 -7.64
N PHE A 54 -0.68 9.72 -8.12
CA PHE A 54 -0.27 8.60 -8.96
C PHE A 54 -0.33 7.28 -8.19
N ALA A 55 0.22 7.25 -6.97
CA ALA A 55 0.27 6.06 -6.13
C ALA A 55 -1.15 5.54 -5.77
N THR A 56 -2.05 6.44 -5.39
CA THR A 56 -3.45 6.10 -5.09
C THR A 56 -4.24 5.70 -6.33
N GLY A 57 -3.91 6.25 -7.49
CA GLY A 57 -4.49 5.85 -8.78
C GLY A 57 -4.31 4.36 -9.08
N LEU A 58 -3.25 3.74 -8.55
CA LEU A 58 -2.95 2.32 -8.72
C LEU A 58 -3.93 1.40 -7.97
N PHE A 59 -4.61 1.89 -6.92
CA PHE A 59 -5.58 1.10 -6.16
C PHE A 59 -6.90 0.95 -6.93
N PRO A 60 -7.37 -0.28 -7.22
CA PRO A 60 -8.67 -0.50 -7.85
C PRO A 60 -9.84 -0.15 -6.93
N GLU A 61 -10.99 0.23 -7.50
CA GLU A 61 -12.18 0.56 -6.70
C GLU A 61 -12.73 -0.63 -5.90
N PHE A 62 -12.59 -1.86 -6.40
CA PHE A 62 -13.08 -3.06 -5.72
C PHE A 62 -12.30 -3.43 -4.44
N PHE A 63 -11.21 -2.71 -4.13
CA PHE A 63 -10.49 -2.87 -2.85
C PHE A 63 -11.15 -2.13 -1.68
N PHE A 64 -12.14 -1.28 -1.94
CA PHE A 64 -12.84 -0.54 -0.91
C PHE A 64 -14.10 -1.31 -0.44
N PRO A 65 -14.48 -1.20 0.85
CA PRO A 65 -13.88 -0.34 1.88
C PRO A 65 -12.55 -0.90 2.43
N ILE A 66 -11.67 -0.02 2.90
CA ILE A 66 -10.44 -0.38 3.61
C ILE A 66 -10.69 -0.18 5.11
N THR A 67 -10.75 -1.29 5.84
CA THR A 67 -11.28 -1.31 7.21
C THR A 67 -10.24 -1.00 8.29
N SER A 68 -8.95 -1.15 7.98
CA SER A 68 -7.86 -0.95 8.92
C SER A 68 -6.51 -0.80 8.21
N GLU A 69 -5.47 -0.40 8.94
CA GLU A 69 -4.07 -0.39 8.46
C GLU A 69 -3.65 -1.78 7.95
N SER A 70 -4.00 -2.85 8.66
CA SER A 70 -3.66 -4.23 8.26
C SER A 70 -4.33 -4.62 6.95
N ASP A 71 -5.58 -4.22 6.74
CA ASP A 71 -6.32 -4.45 5.50
C ASP A 71 -5.71 -3.68 4.33
N LEU A 72 -5.32 -2.41 4.54
CA LEU A 72 -4.61 -1.61 3.54
C LEU A 72 -3.32 -2.31 3.10
N ILE A 73 -2.50 -2.75 4.06
CA ILE A 73 -1.22 -3.41 3.78
C ILE A 73 -1.45 -4.71 3.00
N HIS A 74 -2.42 -5.55 3.41
CA HIS A 74 -2.74 -6.78 2.69
C HIS A 74 -3.17 -6.50 1.24
N LYS A 75 -4.10 -5.56 1.02
CA LYS A 75 -4.55 -5.20 -0.33
C LYS A 75 -3.43 -4.60 -1.18
N ALA A 76 -2.56 -3.79 -0.58
CA ALA A 76 -1.37 -3.25 -1.24
C ALA A 76 -0.43 -4.38 -1.68
N LEU A 77 -0.19 -5.37 -0.82
CA LEU A 77 0.63 -6.55 -1.14
C LEU A 77 0.04 -7.37 -2.29
N GLU A 78 -1.26 -7.65 -2.25
CA GLU A 78 -1.95 -8.36 -3.34
C GLU A 78 -1.83 -7.61 -4.67
N LEU A 79 -1.90 -6.28 -4.65
CA LEU A 79 -1.71 -5.45 -5.84
C LEU A 79 -0.29 -5.55 -6.40
N ILE A 80 0.72 -5.49 -5.53
CA ILE A 80 2.13 -5.57 -5.93
C ILE A 80 2.43 -6.97 -6.49
N MET A 81 1.92 -8.02 -5.84
CA MET A 81 2.05 -9.41 -6.29
C MET A 81 1.37 -9.65 -7.64
N SER A 82 0.11 -9.22 -7.80
CA SER A 82 -0.66 -9.41 -9.03
C SER A 82 -0.07 -8.67 -10.23
N ARG A 83 0.68 -7.59 -10.01
CA ARG A 83 1.37 -6.84 -11.07
C ARG A 83 2.76 -7.38 -11.41
N GLY A 84 3.18 -8.49 -10.79
CA GLY A 84 4.49 -9.08 -11.05
C GLY A 84 5.65 -8.16 -10.64
N LEU A 85 5.40 -7.17 -9.78
CA LEU A 85 6.43 -6.28 -9.25
C LEU A 85 7.31 -6.98 -8.22
N ILE A 86 6.94 -8.20 -7.82
CA ILE A 86 7.74 -9.10 -6.98
C ILE A 86 8.26 -10.23 -7.86
N PRO A 87 9.59 -10.45 -7.93
CA PRO A 87 10.13 -11.62 -8.59
C PRO A 87 9.59 -12.89 -7.93
N CYS A 88 8.96 -13.76 -8.74
CA CYS A 88 8.44 -15.07 -8.30
C CYS A 88 9.52 -15.97 -7.65
N LYS A 89 10.81 -15.66 -7.86
CA LYS A 89 11.96 -16.32 -7.19
C LYS A 89 12.01 -16.11 -5.67
N SER A 90 11.25 -15.17 -5.11
CA SER A 90 11.16 -14.93 -3.66
C SER A 90 10.29 -15.96 -2.93
N LEU A 91 9.57 -16.82 -3.66
CA LEU A 91 8.62 -17.81 -3.14
C LEU A 91 9.19 -19.25 -3.10
N GLN A 92 10.49 -19.43 -3.38
CA GLN A 92 11.15 -20.75 -3.44
C GLN A 92 12.31 -20.94 -2.45
N GLN A 93 12.27 -20.32 -1.27
CA GLN A 93 13.21 -20.64 -0.19
C GLN A 93 12.47 -21.06 1.08
#